data_AF-A0A522C421-F1
#
_entry.id   AF-A0A522C421-F1
#
_cell.length_a   1.000
_cell.length_b   1.000
_cell.length_c   1.000
_cell.angle_alpha   90.00
_cell.angle_beta   90.00
_cell.angle_gamma   90.00
#
_symmetry.space_group_name_H-M   'P 1'
#
loop_
_entity.id
_entity.type
_entity.pdbx_description
1 polymer ?
#
loop_
_entity_poly.entity_id
_entity_poly.type
_entity_poly.pdbx_seq_one_letter_code
_entity_poly.pdbx_strand_id
1 'polypeptide(L)' 'MDNVLLKDGEKYGGQYVATRSFKDKKVVSHGSNPSKVFNEAREKGIKAPVVFYVPKKGMVQIY' A
#
# COMPACT_ATOMS: atom_id res chain seq x y z
N MET A 1 -7.91 -10.27 -17.35
CA MET A 1 -7.41 -9.00 -16.81
C MET A 1 -7.16 -9.21 -15.33
N ASP A 2 -5.90 -9.21 -14.90
CA ASP A 2 -5.53 -9.37 -13.49
C ASP A 2 -5.67 -8.03 -12.75
N ASN A 3 -6.74 -7.90 -11.95
CA ASN A 3 -6.98 -6.77 -11.04
C ASN A 3 -6.11 -6.87 -9.77
N VAL A 4 -4.84 -7.23 -9.93
CA VAL A 4 -3.89 -7.40 -8.82
C VAL A 4 -3.19 -6.07 -8.55
N LEU A 5 -3.54 -5.45 -7.43
CA LEU A 5 -2.96 -4.18 -6.93
C LEU A 5 -1.49 -4.32 -6.55
N LEU A 6 -1.10 -5.47 -5.98
CA LEU A 6 0.28 -5.75 -5.55
C LEU A 6 0.66 -7.19 -5.89
N LYS A 7 1.76 -7.39 -6.63
CA LYS A 7 2.24 -8.75 -6.97
C LYS A 7 2.72 -9.53 -5.75
N ASP A 8 3.32 -8.84 -4.77
CA ASP A 8 3.90 -9.43 -3.57
C ASP A 8 3.07 -9.11 -2.30
N GLY A 9 1.74 -9.03 -2.43
CA GLY A 9 0.84 -8.58 -1.37
C GLY A 9 0.97 -9.35 -0.05
N GLU A 10 1.31 -10.65 -0.10
CA GLU A 10 1.49 -11.48 1.09
C GLU A 10 2.57 -10.94 2.04
N LYS A 11 3.61 -10.26 1.52
CA LYS A 11 4.70 -9.67 2.33
C LYS A 11 4.23 -8.53 3.23
N TYR A 12 3.11 -7.89 2.87
CA TYR A 12 2.62 -6.68 3.52
C TYR A 12 1.32 -6.92 4.30
N GLY A 13 0.92 -8.19 4.49
CA GLY A 13 -0.30 -8.53 5.21
C GLY A 13 -0.38 -7.87 6.58
N GLY A 14 -1.46 -7.13 6.81
CA GLY A 14 -1.69 -6.39 8.05
C GLY A 14 -1.10 -4.98 8.07
N GLN A 15 -0.62 -4.45 6.95
CA GLN A 15 0.04 -3.15 6.86
C GLN A 15 -0.63 -2.23 5.85
N TYR A 16 -0.45 -0.93 6.03
CA TYR A 16 -0.67 0.08 5.01
C TYR A 16 0.52 0.11 4.07
N VAL A 17 0.23 0.28 2.78
CA VAL A 17 1.22 0.34 1.71
C VAL A 17 1.00 1.62 0.92
N ALA A 18 2.08 2.36 0.67
CA ALA A 18 2.11 3.51 -0.23
C ALA A 18 2.70 3.11 -1.59
N THR A 19 1.98 3.49 -2.65
CA THR A 19 2.44 3.41 -4.05
C THR A 19 2.38 4.81 -4.69
N ARG A 20 3.01 4.98 -5.84
CA ARG A 20 2.94 6.27 -6.58
C ARG A 20 1.54 6.53 -7.15
N SER A 21 0.83 5.48 -7.52
CA SER A 21 -0.54 5.51 -8.05
C SER A 21 -1.12 4.10 -8.05
N PHE A 22 -2.43 3.92 -8.22
CA PHE A 22 -3.04 2.59 -8.38
C PHE A 22 -2.51 1.80 -9.60
N LYS A 23 -1.89 2.47 -10.57
CA LYS A 23 -1.27 1.83 -11.74
C LYS A 23 0.18 1.40 -11.47
N ASP A 24 0.82 2.01 -10.47
CA ASP A 24 2.20 1.69 -10.10
C ASP A 24 2.20 0.65 -8.98
N LYS A 25 2.67 -0.55 -9.31
CA LYS A 25 2.70 -1.69 -8.38
C LYS A 25 3.91 -1.66 -7.44
N LYS A 26 4.79 -0.66 -7.55
CA LYS A 26 5.96 -0.53 -6.71
C LYS A 26 5.60 0.07 -5.35
N VAL A 27 5.87 -0.70 -4.29
CA VAL A 27 5.79 -0.22 -2.91
C VAL A 27 6.93 0.77 -2.64
N VAL A 28 6.58 1.90 -2.04
CA VAL A 28 7.52 2.99 -1.72
C VAL A 28 7.71 3.13 -0.21
N SER A 29 6.64 2.92 0.56
CA SER A 29 6.65 2.83 2.03
C SER A 29 5.56 1.85 2.48
N HIS A 30 5.72 1.26 3.66
CA HIS A 30 4.73 0.40 4.29
C HIS A 30 4.86 0.41 5.82
N GLY A 31 3.77 0.11 6.53
CA GLY A 31 3.77 0.09 8.00
C GLY A 31 2.37 0.05 8.61
N SER A 32 2.29 0.12 9.94
CA SER A 32 1.01 0.02 10.68
C SER A 32 0.24 1.33 10.80
N ASN A 33 0.88 2.49 10.56
CA ASN A 33 0.26 3.81 10.66
C ASN A 33 0.13 4.44 9.25
N PRO A 34 -1.09 4.70 8.76
CA PRO A 34 -1.29 5.19 7.40
C PRO A 34 -0.70 6.59 7.18
N SER A 35 -0.77 7.48 8.17
CA SER A 35 -0.23 8.84 8.07
C SER A 35 1.28 8.86 7.98
N LYS A 36 1.97 7.99 8.74
CA LYS A 36 3.44 7.82 8.63
C LYS A 36 3.83 7.30 7.25
N VAL A 37 3.14 6.27 6.77
CA VAL A 37 3.38 5.67 5.44
C VAL A 37 3.18 6.69 4.31
N PHE A 38 2.14 7.53 4.41
CA PHE A 38 1.91 8.63 3.47
C PHE A 38 3.05 9.66 3.49
N ASN A 39 3.45 10.11 4.67
CA ASN A 39 4.50 11.13 4.84
C ASN A 39 5.85 10.62 4.35
N GLU A 40 6.25 9.39 4.68
CA GLU A 40 7.49 8.79 4.19
C GLU A 40 7.52 8.69 2.66
N ALA A 41 6.39 8.37 2.03
CA ALA A 41 6.31 8.35 0.57
C ALA A 41 6.44 9.77 -0.03
N ARG A 42 5.91 10.79 0.65
CA ARG A 42 6.05 12.20 0.27
C ARG A 42 7.47 12.72 0.42
N GLU A 43 8.16 12.35 1.50
CA GLU A 43 9.58 12.65 1.73
C GLU A 43 10.48 12.02 0.66
N LYS A 44 10.09 10.86 0.12
CA LYS A 44 10.73 10.21 -1.04
C LYS A 44 10.41 10.86 -2.40
N GLY A 45 9.79 12.05 -2.40
CA GLY A 45 9.52 12.85 -3.60
C GLY A 45 8.22 12.51 -4.32
N ILE A 46 7.36 11.66 -3.77
CA ILE A 46 6.06 11.35 -4.38
C ILE A 46 5.05 12.43 -3.98
N LYS A 47 4.52 13.16 -4.97
CA LYS A 47 3.62 14.30 -4.72
C LYS A 47 2.26 13.89 -4.15
N ALA A 48 1.70 12.80 -4.65
CA ALA A 48 0.37 12.30 -4.28
C ALA A 48 0.39 10.76 -4.19
N PRO A 49 1.02 10.18 -3.15
CA PRO A 49 1.05 8.74 -3.00
C PRO A 49 -0.34 8.20 -2.66
N VAL A 50 -0.64 7.02 -3.17
CA VAL A 50 -1.87 6.29 -2.85
C VAL A 50 -1.55 5.32 -1.72
N VAL A 51 -2.32 5.39 -0.64
CA VAL A 51 -2.18 4.51 0.52
C VAL A 51 -3.40 3.62 0.65
N PHE A 52 -3.17 2.32 0.79
CA PHE A 52 -4.22 1.33 1.02
C PHE A 52 -3.75 0.26 2.00
N TYR A 53 -4.69 -0.36 2.70
CA TYR A 53 -4.42 -1.42 3.65
C TYR A 53 -4.42 -2.77 2.95
N VAL A 54 -3.41 -3.60 3.26
CA VAL A 54 -3.30 -4.97 2.76
C VAL A 54 -3.81 -5.91 3.86
N PRO A 55 -4.95 -6.59 3.68
CA PRO A 55 -5.44 -7.55 4.67
C PRO A 55 -4.46 -8.70 4.88
N LYS A 56 -4.45 -9.24 6.09
CA LYS A 56 -3.83 -10.55 6.33
C LYS A 56 -4.60 -11.62 5.57
N LYS A 57 -3.89 -12.66 5.12
CA LYS A 57 -4.49 -13.82 4.46
C LYS A 57 -5.60 -14.40 5.35
N GLY A 58 -6.79 -14.62 4.77
CA GLY A 58 -7.96 -15.12 5.49
C GLY A 58 -8.76 -14.07 6.27
N MET A 59 -8.40 -12.79 6.19
CA MET A 59 -9.17 -11.70 6.81
C MET A 59 -10.27 -11.20 5.86
N VAL A 60 -11.52 -11.21 6.33
CA VAL A 60 -12.63 -10.57 5.62
C VAL A 60 -12.52 -9.05 5.78
N GLN A 61 -12.65 -8.33 4.67
CA GLN A 61 -12.74 -6.87 4.66
C GLN A 61 -14.10 -6.45 4.14
N ILE A 62 -14.75 -5.57 4.90
CA ILE A 62 -15.97 -4.88 4.49
C ILE A 62 -15.54 -3.42 4.32
N TYR A 63 -15.72 -2.88 3.12
CA TYR A 63 -15.38 -1.51 2.74
C TYR A 63 -16.64 -0.66 2.68
#